data_AF-A0A6L7WRW6-F1
#
_entry.id   AF-A0A6L7WRW6-F1
#
_cell.length_a   1.000
_cell.length_b   1.000
_cell.length_c   1.000
_cell.angle_alpha   90.00
_cell.angle_beta   90.00
_cell.angle_gamma   90.00
#
_symmetry.space_group_name_H-M   'P 1'
#
loop_
_entity.id
_entity.type
_entity.pdbx_description
1 polymer ?
#
loop_
_entity_poly.entity_id
_entity_poly.type
_entity_poly.pdbx_seq_one_letter_code
_entity_poly.pdbx_strand_id
1 'polypeptide(L)'
;MDAGRESARLVNFVEVERRFRRSVNLDRDAGSPAALDGYIVTPAVRRALAQIADGLGEEGGDRAWSLVGPYGSGKSALAVFLADLLSPSASPGGKAARKLLNESSDVALPRQRLHPVVLTAERAPLDTLLLKALGSTLEAIWRRQRGAKPRVLKTIRQYLDELGPESSRCATSDVVACFEE
;
A
#
# COMPACT_ATOMS: atom_id res chain seq x y z
N MET A 1 -1.95 -41.59 -45.76
CA MET A 1 -2.05 -41.79 -44.29
C MET A 1 -1.51 -40.51 -43.68
N ASP A 2 -2.42 -39.62 -43.31
CA ASP A 2 -2.09 -38.29 -42.82
C ASP A 2 -1.82 -38.39 -41.32
N ALA A 3 -0.57 -38.20 -40.91
CA ALA A 3 -0.15 -38.27 -39.52
C ALA A 3 -0.66 -37.02 -38.82
N GLY A 4 -1.78 -37.17 -38.10
CA GLY A 4 -2.43 -36.11 -37.34
C GLY A 4 -1.42 -35.37 -36.46
N ARG A 5 -1.20 -34.11 -36.77
CA ARG A 5 -0.40 -33.20 -35.96
C ARG A 5 -1.18 -32.95 -34.67
N GLU A 6 -0.78 -33.60 -33.58
CA GLU A 6 -1.40 -33.41 -32.27
C GLU A 6 -1.11 -31.97 -31.83
N SER A 7 -2.12 -31.10 -31.90
CA SER A 7 -1.99 -29.68 -31.55
C SER A 7 -1.64 -29.56 -30.07
N ALA A 8 -0.39 -29.18 -29.82
CA ALA A 8 0.12 -28.94 -28.47
C ALA A 8 -0.72 -27.84 -27.80
N ARG A 9 -1.45 -28.20 -26.73
CA ARG A 9 -2.35 -27.28 -26.04
C ARG A 9 -1.54 -26.36 -25.13
N LEU A 10 -1.88 -25.07 -25.10
CA LEU A 10 -1.23 -24.07 -24.24
C LEU A 10 -1.19 -24.46 -22.76
N VAL A 11 -2.23 -25.18 -22.29
CA VAL A 11 -2.31 -25.70 -20.91
C VAL A 11 -1.15 -26.64 -20.55
N ASN A 12 -0.48 -27.23 -21.54
CA ASN A 12 0.67 -28.11 -21.32
C ASN A 12 1.98 -27.33 -21.11
N PHE A 13 1.99 -26.01 -21.36
CA PHE A 13 3.17 -25.15 -21.27
C PHE A 13 3.00 -23.95 -20.34
N VAL A 14 1.78 -23.67 -19.89
CA VAL A 14 1.46 -22.51 -19.05
C VAL A 14 0.76 -22.98 -17.79
N GLU A 15 1.41 -22.75 -16.64
CA GLU A 15 0.79 -22.90 -15.34
C GLU A 15 0.42 -21.52 -14.79
N VAL A 16 -0.81 -21.38 -14.29
CA VAL A 16 -1.25 -20.15 -13.64
C VAL A 16 -0.96 -20.26 -12.15
N GLU A 17 -0.03 -19.45 -11.66
CA GLU A 17 0.29 -19.34 -10.25
C GLU A 17 -0.97 -19.09 -9.40
N ARG A 18 -1.13 -19.89 -8.33
CA ARG A 18 -2.40 -19.96 -7.56
C ARG A 18 -2.84 -18.62 -6.99
N ARG A 19 -1.91 -17.70 -6.73
CA ARG A 19 -2.23 -16.43 -6.09
C ARG A 19 -3.08 -15.50 -6.96
N PHE A 20 -3.00 -15.62 -8.30
CA PHE A 20 -3.84 -14.81 -9.19
C PHE A 20 -5.35 -15.16 -9.13
N ARG A 21 -5.74 -16.13 -8.28
CA ARG A 21 -7.15 -16.48 -8.01
C ARG A 21 -7.73 -15.83 -6.76
N ARG A 22 -6.93 -15.22 -5.89
CA ARG A 22 -7.41 -14.57 -4.66
C ARG A 22 -7.42 -13.05 -4.81
N SER A 23 -8.56 -12.43 -4.52
CA SER A 23 -8.67 -10.97 -4.44
C SER A 23 -7.77 -10.40 -3.34
N VAL A 24 -7.05 -9.32 -3.66
CA VAL A 24 -6.23 -8.58 -2.70
C VAL A 24 -7.13 -7.72 -1.81
N ASN A 25 -6.87 -7.75 -0.50
CA ASN A 25 -7.50 -6.89 0.49
C ASN A 25 -6.42 -5.99 1.10
N LEU A 26 -6.53 -4.66 0.91
CA LEU A 26 -5.49 -3.72 1.29
C LEU A 26 -5.15 -3.79 2.79
N ASP A 27 -6.17 -3.77 3.65
CA ASP A 27 -6.00 -3.69 5.11
C ASP A 27 -5.38 -4.97 5.70
N ARG A 28 -5.74 -6.14 5.16
CA ARG A 28 -5.23 -7.44 5.64
C ARG A 28 -3.89 -7.81 5.03
N ASP A 29 -3.67 -7.46 3.78
CA ASP A 29 -2.53 -7.95 3.01
C ASP A 29 -1.31 -7.03 3.14
N ALA A 30 -1.50 -5.74 3.47
CA ALA A 30 -0.40 -4.83 3.76
C ALA A 30 0.47 -5.32 4.94
N GLY A 31 1.79 -5.29 4.78
CA GLY A 31 2.77 -5.72 5.77
C GLY A 31 3.02 -7.24 5.79
N SER A 32 2.25 -8.04 5.04
CA SER A 32 2.36 -9.51 5.03
C SER A 32 3.26 -9.99 3.87
N PRO A 33 4.38 -10.68 4.16
CA PRO A 33 5.22 -11.25 3.09
C PRO A 33 4.47 -12.20 2.15
N ALA A 34 3.50 -12.96 2.69
CA ALA A 34 2.67 -13.88 1.91
C ALA A 34 1.77 -13.15 0.89
N ALA A 35 1.53 -11.85 1.10
CA ALA A 35 0.90 -10.98 0.14
C ALA A 35 1.89 -10.49 -0.95
N LEU A 36 3.09 -11.04 -1.06
CA LEU A 36 4.01 -10.76 -2.17
C LEU A 36 4.44 -12.03 -2.93
N ASP A 37 4.16 -13.21 -2.39
CA ASP A 37 4.41 -14.51 -3.04
C ASP A 37 3.84 -14.55 -4.46
N GLY A 38 4.65 -14.83 -5.48
CA GLY A 38 4.20 -14.90 -6.88
C GLY A 38 3.69 -13.57 -7.48
N TYR A 39 3.90 -12.43 -6.83
CA TYR A 39 3.62 -11.13 -7.44
C TYR A 39 4.63 -10.85 -8.56
N ILE A 40 4.13 -10.44 -9.73
CA ILE A 40 4.97 -10.17 -10.90
C ILE A 40 5.05 -8.66 -11.13
N VAL A 41 6.27 -8.13 -11.11
CA VAL A 41 6.57 -6.72 -11.40
C VAL A 41 6.57 -6.49 -12.91
N THR A 42 5.39 -6.16 -13.44
CA THR A 42 5.16 -5.91 -14.87
C THR A 42 5.77 -4.58 -15.33
N PRO A 43 5.92 -4.34 -16.66
CA PRO A 43 6.34 -3.04 -17.18
C PRO A 43 5.45 -1.87 -16.74
N ALA A 44 4.14 -2.09 -16.58
CA ALA A 44 3.23 -1.07 -16.08
C ALA A 44 3.50 -0.70 -14.61
N VAL A 45 3.77 -1.70 -13.78
CA VAL A 45 4.15 -1.49 -12.38
C VAL A 45 5.45 -0.68 -12.29
N ARG A 46 6.45 -1.01 -13.12
CA ARG A 46 7.73 -0.27 -13.13
C ARG A 46 7.55 1.19 -13.48
N ARG A 47 6.74 1.50 -14.50
CA ARG A 47 6.43 2.89 -14.88
C ARG A 47 5.74 3.64 -13.74
N ALA A 48 4.77 3.02 -13.08
CA ALA A 48 4.09 3.62 -11.94
C ALA A 48 5.06 3.86 -10.77
N LEU A 49 5.94 2.90 -10.47
CA LEU A 49 6.94 3.05 -9.42
C LEU A 49 7.96 4.14 -9.73
N ALA A 50 8.40 4.27 -10.99
CA ALA A 50 9.31 5.34 -11.41
C ALA A 50 8.67 6.73 -11.20
N GLN A 51 7.43 6.92 -11.66
CA GLN A 51 6.70 8.18 -11.47
C GLN A 51 6.55 8.56 -9.99
N ILE A 52 6.26 7.57 -9.13
CA ILE A 52 6.14 7.79 -7.69
C ILE A 52 7.52 8.08 -7.08
N ALA A 53 8.57 7.37 -7.51
CA ALA A 53 9.93 7.60 -7.03
C ALA A 53 10.43 9.00 -7.35
N ASP A 54 10.21 9.46 -8.59
CA ASP A 54 10.60 10.78 -9.07
C ASP A 54 9.90 11.86 -8.23
N GLY A 55 8.57 11.77 -8.07
CA GLY A 55 7.83 12.71 -7.26
C GLY A 55 8.35 12.74 -5.82
N LEU A 56 8.49 11.58 -5.16
CA LEU A 56 8.96 11.50 -3.76
C LEU A 56 10.38 12.04 -3.53
N GLY A 57 11.24 12.04 -4.57
CA GLY A 57 12.63 12.48 -4.49
C GLY A 57 12.81 14.01 -4.53
N GLU A 58 11.89 14.73 -5.18
CA GLU A 58 11.99 16.17 -5.41
C GLU A 58 11.26 16.99 -4.35
N GLU A 59 11.88 18.08 -3.87
CA GLU A 59 11.18 19.11 -3.09
C GLU A 59 10.12 19.77 -3.98
N GLY A 60 8.86 19.75 -3.54
CA GLY A 60 7.73 20.24 -4.34
C GLY A 60 7.28 19.32 -5.48
N GLY A 61 7.83 18.11 -5.58
CA GLY A 61 7.37 17.10 -6.54
C GLY A 61 5.96 16.57 -6.24
N ASP A 62 5.39 15.80 -7.17
CA ASP A 62 4.05 15.23 -7.03
C ASP A 62 3.89 14.43 -5.72
N ARG A 63 2.75 14.58 -5.04
CA ARG A 63 2.41 13.92 -3.77
C ARG A 63 1.10 13.12 -3.81
N ALA A 64 0.39 13.17 -4.92
CA ALA A 64 -0.88 12.49 -5.10
C ALA A 64 -0.93 11.85 -6.49
N TRP A 65 -1.33 10.58 -6.55
CA TRP A 65 -1.45 9.83 -7.79
C TRP A 65 -2.77 9.08 -7.83
N SER A 66 -3.35 8.98 -9.04
CA SER A 66 -4.52 8.13 -9.31
C SER A 66 -4.09 6.94 -10.15
N LEU A 67 -4.25 5.73 -9.62
CA LEU A 67 -3.98 4.49 -10.35
C LEU A 67 -5.27 3.97 -10.99
N VAL A 68 -5.39 4.10 -12.32
CA VAL A 68 -6.59 3.74 -13.08
C VAL A 68 -6.29 2.56 -14.02
N GLY A 69 -7.27 1.66 -14.17
CA GLY A 69 -7.15 0.51 -15.06
C GLY A 69 -8.28 -0.51 -14.87
N PRO A 70 -8.44 -1.48 -15.79
CA PRO A 70 -9.52 -2.47 -15.76
C PRO A 70 -9.56 -3.30 -14.47
N TYR A 71 -10.68 -3.94 -14.17
CA TYR A 71 -10.74 -4.92 -13.08
C TYR A 71 -9.70 -6.04 -13.32
N GLY A 72 -9.06 -6.53 -12.25
CA GLY A 72 -8.04 -7.57 -12.35
C GLY A 72 -6.66 -7.14 -12.85
N SER A 73 -6.46 -5.87 -13.23
CA SER A 73 -5.15 -5.34 -13.69
C SER A 73 -4.05 -5.21 -12.60
N GLY A 74 -4.32 -5.65 -11.37
CA GLY A 74 -3.33 -5.65 -10.29
C GLY A 74 -3.16 -4.32 -9.54
N LYS A 75 -4.09 -3.36 -9.66
CA LYS A 75 -4.01 -2.06 -8.97
C LYS A 75 -3.88 -2.16 -7.45
N SER A 76 -4.78 -2.91 -6.82
CA SER A 76 -4.74 -3.13 -5.37
C SER A 76 -3.51 -3.93 -4.94
N ALA A 77 -3.03 -4.84 -5.80
CA ALA A 77 -1.78 -5.56 -5.56
C ALA A 77 -0.56 -4.64 -5.61
N LEU A 78 -0.54 -3.67 -6.55
CA LEU A 78 0.48 -2.62 -6.60
C LEU A 78 0.42 -1.73 -5.36
N ALA A 79 -0.77 -1.37 -4.88
CA ALA A 79 -0.90 -0.57 -3.65
C ALA A 79 -0.30 -1.29 -2.42
N VAL A 80 -0.58 -2.59 -2.26
CA VAL A 80 0.04 -3.40 -1.19
C VAL A 80 1.56 -3.47 -1.36
N PHE A 81 2.04 -3.75 -2.58
CA PHE A 81 3.46 -3.81 -2.87
C PHE A 81 4.17 -2.48 -2.57
N LEU A 82 3.58 -1.35 -2.99
CA LEU A 82 4.11 -0.02 -2.73
C LEU A 82 4.12 0.31 -1.23
N ALA A 83 3.05 -0.01 -0.50
CA ALA A 83 3.00 0.17 0.95
C ALA A 83 4.13 -0.63 1.63
N ASP A 84 4.36 -1.88 1.22
CA ASP A 84 5.46 -2.67 1.75
C ASP A 84 6.83 -2.08 1.37
N LEU A 85 7.02 -1.62 0.14
CA LEU A 85 8.27 -0.98 -0.31
C LEU A 85 8.64 0.25 0.52
N LEU A 86 7.64 1.10 0.80
CA LEU A 86 7.81 2.35 1.55
C LEU A 86 7.85 2.14 3.07
N SER A 87 7.51 0.94 3.54
CA SER A 87 7.61 0.58 4.95
C SER A 87 9.06 0.57 5.45
N PRO A 88 9.29 0.66 6.78
CA PRO A 88 10.61 0.51 7.36
C PRO A 88 11.29 -0.78 6.92
N SER A 89 12.59 -0.72 6.59
CA SER A 89 13.36 -1.87 6.09
C SER A 89 13.42 -3.08 7.03
N ALA A 90 13.11 -2.87 8.31
CA ALA A 90 13.03 -3.95 9.29
C ALA A 90 11.70 -4.73 9.24
N SER A 91 10.65 -4.19 8.61
CA SER A 91 9.34 -4.86 8.55
C SER A 91 9.40 -6.11 7.66
N PRO A 92 8.69 -7.20 8.00
CA PRO A 92 8.65 -8.40 7.17
C PRO A 92 8.21 -8.13 5.73
N GLY A 93 7.10 -7.42 5.53
CA GLY A 93 6.62 -7.01 4.21
C GLY A 93 7.64 -6.17 3.45
N GLY A 94 8.27 -5.17 4.09
CA GLY A 94 9.25 -4.32 3.43
C GLY A 94 10.52 -5.04 3.02
N LYS A 95 10.98 -6.05 3.77
CA LYS A 95 12.08 -6.92 3.34
C LYS A 95 11.70 -7.72 2.09
N ALA A 96 10.52 -8.34 2.09
CA ALA A 96 10.05 -9.13 0.96
C ALA A 96 9.86 -8.25 -0.29
N ALA A 97 9.28 -7.06 -0.13
CA ALA A 97 9.05 -6.13 -1.23
C ALA A 97 10.35 -5.63 -1.85
N ARG A 98 11.34 -5.25 -1.03
CA ARG A 98 12.64 -4.78 -1.53
C ARG A 98 13.42 -5.91 -2.21
N LYS A 99 13.34 -7.13 -1.69
CA LYS A 99 13.90 -8.31 -2.36
C LYS A 99 13.29 -8.48 -3.75
N LEU A 100 11.95 -8.47 -3.84
CA LEU A 100 11.24 -8.61 -5.10
C LEU A 100 11.56 -7.47 -6.07
N LEU A 101 11.66 -6.22 -5.58
CA LEU A 101 12.05 -5.09 -6.41
C LEU A 101 13.46 -5.25 -6.97
N ASN A 102 14.45 -5.59 -6.13
CA ASN A 102 15.84 -5.77 -6.58
C ASN A 102 16.02 -6.92 -7.57
N GLU A 103 15.23 -7.98 -7.45
CA GLU A 103 15.26 -9.12 -8.38
C GLU A 103 14.59 -8.81 -9.72
N SER A 104 13.67 -7.85 -9.73
CA SER A 104 12.86 -7.59 -10.91
C SER A 104 13.25 -6.30 -11.61
N SER A 105 13.57 -5.21 -10.92
CA SER A 105 13.59 -3.84 -11.46
C SER A 105 14.71 -2.97 -10.89
N ASP A 106 15.21 -2.05 -11.73
CA ASP A 106 16.26 -1.09 -11.38
C ASP A 106 15.70 0.23 -10.79
N VAL A 107 14.39 0.31 -10.57
CA VAL A 107 13.75 1.51 -9.99
C VAL A 107 14.24 1.68 -8.55
N ALA A 108 14.85 2.82 -8.27
CA ALA A 108 15.30 3.19 -6.94
C ALA A 108 14.27 4.11 -6.27
N LEU A 109 13.73 3.68 -5.13
CA LEU A 109 12.90 4.54 -4.29
C LEU A 109 13.78 5.39 -3.35
N PRO A 110 13.39 6.65 -3.07
CA PRO A 110 14.12 7.50 -2.15
C PRO A 110 14.22 6.86 -0.76
N ARG A 111 15.38 7.02 -0.11
CA ARG A 111 15.64 6.48 1.24
C ARG A 111 15.00 7.36 2.32
N GLN A 112 13.68 7.48 2.28
CA GLN A 112 12.90 8.13 3.33
C GLN A 112 12.26 7.06 4.24
N ARG A 113 12.13 7.39 5.53
CA ARG A 113 11.42 6.54 6.48
C ARG A 113 9.96 6.93 6.45
N LEU A 114 9.19 6.27 5.59
CA LEU A 114 7.74 6.46 5.54
C LEU A 114 7.03 5.38 6.35
N HIS A 115 5.85 5.75 6.84
CA HIS A 115 4.93 4.87 7.53
C HIS A 115 3.65 4.81 6.71
N PRO A 116 3.46 3.77 5.88
CA PRO A 116 2.28 3.68 5.04
C PRO A 116 1.03 3.57 5.89
N VAL A 117 0.08 4.46 5.61
CA VAL A 117 -1.28 4.41 6.15
C VAL A 117 -2.16 3.88 5.03
N VAL A 118 -2.72 2.69 5.24
CA VAL A 118 -3.59 2.03 4.26
C VAL A 118 -5.03 2.25 4.69
N LEU A 119 -5.87 2.60 3.72
CA LEU A 119 -7.27 2.91 3.94
C LEU A 119 -8.11 2.38 2.77
N THR A 120 -9.15 1.62 3.11
CA THR A 120 -10.21 1.24 2.19
C THR A 120 -11.39 2.19 2.39
N ALA A 121 -11.88 2.81 1.31
CA ALA A 121 -13.04 3.68 1.39
C ALA A 121 -14.31 2.88 1.75
N GLU A 122 -15.09 3.41 2.68
CA GLU A 122 -16.39 2.86 3.10
C GLU A 122 -17.45 3.98 3.17
N ARG A 123 -18.70 3.64 3.48
CA ARG A 123 -19.78 4.62 3.68
C ARG A 123 -19.62 5.34 5.01
N ALA A 124 -18.65 6.24 5.09
CA ALA A 124 -18.39 7.12 6.22
C ALA A 124 -17.71 8.42 5.76
N PRO A 125 -17.75 9.49 6.57
CA PRO A 125 -17.00 10.73 6.31
C PRO A 125 -15.49 10.47 6.17
N LEU A 126 -14.83 11.08 5.18
CA LEU A 126 -13.43 10.84 4.83
C LEU A 126 -12.45 11.20 5.97
N ASP A 127 -12.69 12.33 6.64
CA ASP A 127 -12.01 12.77 7.85
C ASP A 127 -11.99 11.67 8.93
N THR A 128 -13.14 11.06 9.18
CA THR A 128 -13.26 9.96 10.15
C THR A 128 -12.43 8.75 9.72
N LEU A 129 -12.46 8.41 8.42
CA LEU A 129 -11.68 7.28 7.90
C LEU A 129 -10.17 7.55 8.00
N LEU A 130 -9.72 8.74 7.61
CA LEU A 130 -8.31 9.15 7.69
C LEU A 130 -7.81 9.10 9.13
N LEU A 131 -8.56 9.68 10.08
CA LEU A 131 -8.19 9.69 11.50
C LEU A 131 -8.13 8.26 12.09
N LYS A 132 -9.09 7.38 11.74
CA LYS A 132 -9.07 5.97 12.15
C LYS A 132 -7.86 5.23 11.59
N ALA A 133 -7.57 5.39 10.31
CA ALA A 133 -6.45 4.71 9.64
C ALA A 133 -5.09 5.21 10.17
N LEU A 134 -4.95 6.53 10.33
CA LEU A 134 -3.74 7.14 10.89
C LEU A 134 -3.55 6.72 12.36
N GLY A 135 -4.59 6.82 13.18
CA GLY A 135 -4.57 6.43 14.60
C GLY A 135 -4.14 4.98 14.79
N SER A 136 -4.78 4.05 14.08
CA SER A 136 -4.43 2.62 14.15
C SER A 136 -3.00 2.32 13.68
N THR A 137 -2.54 3.01 12.64
CA THR A 137 -1.16 2.88 12.12
C THR A 137 -0.13 3.38 13.14
N LEU A 138 -0.33 4.58 13.69
CA LEU A 138 0.55 5.16 14.70
C LEU A 138 0.57 4.31 15.98
N GLU A 139 -0.58 3.81 16.43
CA GLU A 139 -0.63 2.89 17.57
C GLU A 139 0.17 1.61 17.33
N ALA A 140 0.09 1.03 16.13
CA ALA A 140 0.86 -0.15 15.77
C ALA A 140 2.38 0.09 15.75
N ILE A 141 2.81 1.29 15.32
CA ILE A 141 4.21 1.71 15.30
C ILE A 141 4.73 1.89 16.73
N TRP A 142 4.05 2.69 17.55
CA TRP A 142 4.47 3.00 18.92
C TRP A 142 4.25 1.86 19.90
N ARG A 143 3.46 0.83 19.57
CA ARG A 143 3.45 -0.42 20.33
C ARG A 143 4.80 -1.16 20.24
N ARG A 144 5.53 -0.99 19.13
CA ARG A 144 6.80 -1.69 18.85
C ARG A 144 8.03 -0.84 19.18
N GLN A 145 7.90 0.49 19.16
CA GLN A 145 8.99 1.41 19.48
C GLN A 145 9.00 1.75 20.97
N ARG A 146 10.20 1.85 21.56
CA ARG A 146 10.38 2.39 22.92
C ARG A 146 10.43 3.92 22.84
N GLY A 147 9.61 4.61 23.63
CA GLY A 147 9.62 6.07 23.72
C GLY A 147 8.27 6.65 24.12
N ALA A 148 8.23 7.98 24.27
CA ALA A 148 6.98 8.72 24.47
C ALA A 148 6.11 8.65 23.22
N LYS A 149 4.79 8.51 23.41
CA LYS A 149 3.82 8.59 22.32
C LYS A 149 3.80 10.03 21.76
N PRO A 150 3.65 10.20 20.44
CA PRO A 150 3.67 11.52 19.83
C PRO A 150 2.37 12.25 20.16
N ARG A 151 2.39 13.60 20.14
CA ARG A 151 1.24 14.42 20.53
C ARG A 151 0.04 14.17 19.60
N VAL A 152 0.28 14.08 18.30
CA VAL A 152 -0.71 13.70 17.29
C VAL A 152 -1.53 12.46 17.66
N LEU A 153 -0.95 11.45 18.32
CA LEU A 153 -1.68 10.24 18.70
C LEU A 153 -2.72 10.53 19.80
N LYS A 154 -2.43 11.47 20.71
CA LYS A 154 -3.40 11.95 21.69
C LYS A 154 -4.48 12.78 21.01
N THR A 155 -4.10 13.68 20.11
CA THR A 155 -5.01 14.55 19.34
C THR A 155 -6.01 13.72 18.52
N ILE A 156 -5.54 12.72 17.76
CA ILE A 156 -6.39 11.83 16.98
C ILE A 156 -7.39 11.10 17.87
N ARG A 157 -6.96 10.60 19.04
CA ARG A 157 -7.88 9.92 19.97
C ARG A 157 -8.97 10.84 20.49
N GLN A 158 -8.62 12.09 20.84
CA GLN A 158 -9.61 13.08 21.24
C GLN A 158 -10.65 13.30 20.15
N TYR A 159 -10.22 13.49 18.90
CA TYR A 159 -11.15 13.61 17.77
C TYR A 159 -12.01 12.35 17.58
N LEU A 160 -11.43 11.15 17.69
CA LEU A 160 -12.17 9.89 17.56
C LEU A 160 -13.18 9.66 18.71
N ASP A 161 -12.88 10.11 19.92
CA ASP A 161 -13.79 10.01 21.07
C ASP A 161 -14.94 11.04 20.98
N GLU A 162 -14.67 12.22 20.39
CA GLU A 162 -15.68 13.26 20.14
C GLU A 162 -16.57 12.98 18.92
N LEU A 163 -16.13 12.08 18.03
CA LEU A 163 -16.89 11.57 16.88
C LEU A 163 -18.02 10.63 17.34
N GLY A 164 -19.08 11.23 17.92
CA GLY A 164 -20.34 10.55 18.20
C GLY A 164 -21.13 10.21 16.92
N PRO A 165 -22.15 9.34 17.01
CA PRO A 165 -22.87 8.78 15.86
C PRO A 165 -23.61 9.80 14.96
N GLU A 166 -23.84 11.04 15.42
CA GLU A 166 -24.65 12.03 14.69
C GLU A 166 -23.95 13.33 14.30
N SER A 167 -22.68 13.54 14.64
CA SER A 167 -21.98 14.76 14.21
C SER A 167 -20.46 14.63 14.23
N SER A 168 -19.84 14.46 13.06
CA SER A 168 -18.44 14.84 12.87
C SER A 168 -18.36 16.36 12.69
N ARG A 169 -17.64 17.04 13.59
CA ARG A 169 -17.12 18.39 13.35
C ARG A 169 -15.62 18.41 13.61
N CYS A 170 -14.87 17.57 12.91
CA CYS A 170 -13.45 17.83 12.73
C CYS A 170 -13.31 18.81 11.56
N ALA A 171 -12.71 19.99 11.77
CA ALA A 171 -12.44 20.88 10.66
C ALA A 171 -11.37 20.24 9.76
N THR A 172 -11.41 20.48 8.44
CA THR A 172 -10.38 19.94 7.53
C THR A 172 -8.97 20.37 7.95
N SER A 173 -8.82 21.58 8.50
CA SER A 173 -7.57 22.08 9.07
C SER A 173 -7.02 21.21 10.21
N ASP A 174 -7.90 20.64 11.02
CA ASP A 174 -7.52 19.82 12.17
C ASP A 174 -6.98 18.46 11.73
N VAL A 175 -7.61 17.88 10.69
CA VAL A 175 -7.12 16.65 10.07
C VAL A 175 -5.76 16.90 9.43
N VAL A 176 -5.59 17.99 8.70
CA VAL A 176 -4.32 18.35 8.03
C VAL A 176 -3.20 18.54 9.06
N ALA A 177 -3.47 19.23 10.17
CA ALA A 177 -2.49 19.42 11.24
C ALA A 177 -1.95 18.09 11.81
N CYS A 178 -2.74 17.02 11.79
CA CYS A 178 -2.28 15.69 12.22
C CYS A 178 -1.22 15.07 11.28
N PHE A 179 -1.10 15.54 10.03
CA PHE A 179 -0.10 15.07 9.07
C PHE A 179 1.16 15.95 8.99
N GLU A 180 1.15 17.14 9.62
CA GLU A 180 2.24 18.12 9.59
C GLU A 180 3.11 18.15 10.87
N GLU A 181 2.71 17.43 11.93
CA GLU A 181 3.51 17.25 13.18
C GLU A 181 4.78 16.40 13.01
#